data_AF-A0AAD6ZBS0-F1
#
_entry.id   AF-A0AAD6ZBS0-F1
#
_cell.length_a   1.000
_cell.length_b   1.000
_cell.length_c   1.000
_cell.angle_alpha   90.00
_cell.angle_beta   90.00
_cell.angle_gamma   90.00
#
_symmetry.space_group_name_H-M   'P 1'
#
loop_
_entity.id
_entity.type
_entity.pdbx_description
1 polymer ?
#
loop_
_entity_poly.entity_id
_entity_poly.type
_entity_poly.pdbx_seq_one_letter_code
_entity_poly.pdbx_strand_id
1 'polypeptide(L)'
;MILAILLAILGFLTVVPAHAKTGIIIPLYSYPETTETWEPLETVISTFPDVQFYVIVNPASRPGPTNTNYQAAVTVLCMHVNMLLVSYVLMSFSARPLDKVQQDIKTYTGWPTMSSLAGIFFNE
;
A
#
# COMPACT_ATOMS: atom_id res chain seq x y z
N MET A 1 -5.97 8.87 -53.51
CA MET A 1 -4.61 8.91 -52.94
C MET A 1 -4.59 9.30 -51.46
N ILE A 2 -5.26 10.38 -51.03
CA ILE A 2 -5.26 10.82 -49.62
C ILE A 2 -5.86 9.79 -48.64
N LEU A 3 -6.91 9.07 -49.06
CA LEU A 3 -7.56 8.04 -48.23
C LEU A 3 -6.67 6.79 -47.99
N ALA A 4 -5.81 6.45 -48.94
CA ALA A 4 -4.87 5.33 -48.82
C ALA A 4 -3.71 5.65 -47.87
N ILE A 5 -3.32 6.93 -47.78
CA ILE A 5 -2.28 7.42 -46.87
C ILE A 5 -2.79 7.41 -45.42
N LEU A 6 -4.07 7.75 -45.18
CA LEU A 6 -4.69 7.69 -43.86
C LEU A 6 -4.81 6.27 -43.31
N LEU A 7 -5.13 5.28 -44.15
CA LEU A 7 -5.18 3.86 -43.77
C LEU A 7 -3.78 3.29 -43.47
N ALA A 8 -2.75 3.74 -44.19
CA ALA A 8 -1.37 3.33 -43.95
C ALA A 8 -0.82 3.84 -42.60
N ILE A 9 -1.28 5.02 -42.13
CA ILE A 9 -0.91 5.58 -40.82
C ILE A 9 -1.58 4.80 -39.67
N LEU A 10 -2.80 4.28 -39.88
CA LEU A 10 -3.52 3.47 -38.89
C LEU A 10 -2.87 2.10 -38.63
N GLY A 11 -2.10 1.58 -39.58
CA GLY A 11 -1.35 0.32 -39.46
C GLY A 11 -0.05 0.41 -38.64
N PHE A 12 0.34 1.62 -38.24
CA PHE A 12 1.45 1.89 -37.33
C PHE A 12 0.97 2.26 -35.92
N LEU A 13 -0.17 1.70 -35.47
CA LEU A 13 -0.36 1.50 -34.04
C LEU A 13 0.75 0.53 -33.60
N THR A 14 1.83 1.09 -33.08
CA THR A 14 2.79 0.33 -32.31
C THR A 14 1.98 -0.39 -31.23
N VAL A 15 1.89 -1.72 -31.33
CA VAL A 15 1.62 -2.55 -30.17
C VAL A 15 2.83 -2.33 -29.27
N VAL A 16 2.80 -1.25 -28.50
CA VAL A 16 3.76 -1.06 -27.42
C VAL A 16 3.48 -2.22 -26.49
N PRO A 17 4.42 -3.16 -26.31
CA PRO A 17 4.19 -4.23 -25.35
C PRO A 17 3.90 -3.54 -24.02
N ALA A 18 2.68 -3.77 -23.50
CA ALA A 18 2.31 -3.30 -22.19
C ALA A 18 3.30 -3.94 -21.22
N HIS A 19 4.25 -3.14 -20.73
CA HIS A 19 5.08 -3.57 -19.64
C HIS A 19 4.13 -3.78 -18.46
N ALA A 20 4.21 -4.95 -17.81
CA ALA A 20 3.46 -5.16 -16.59
C ALA A 20 3.83 -4.01 -15.63
N LYS A 21 2.83 -3.23 -15.19
CA LYS A 21 3.08 -2.19 -14.17
C LYS A 21 3.56 -2.89 -12.91
N THR A 22 4.78 -2.59 -12.49
CA THR A 22 5.34 -3.05 -11.22
C THR A 22 4.94 -2.08 -10.12
N GLY A 23 4.51 -2.61 -8.97
CA GLY A 23 4.29 -1.83 -7.75
C GLY A 23 5.51 -1.87 -6.81
N ILE A 24 5.53 -0.96 -5.84
CA ILE A 24 6.56 -0.91 -4.80
C ILE A 24 5.96 -1.40 -3.49
N ILE A 25 6.60 -2.37 -2.83
CA ILE A 25 6.25 -2.81 -1.47
C ILE A 25 7.25 -2.17 -0.50
N ILE A 26 6.74 -1.55 0.57
CA ILE A 26 7.56 -0.83 1.55
C ILE A 26 7.26 -1.35 2.96
N PRO A 27 8.23 -2.01 3.63
CA PRO A 27 8.14 -2.32 5.06
C PRO A 27 8.40 -1.04 5.88
N LEU A 28 7.35 -0.28 6.16
CA LEU A 28 7.43 0.98 6.90
C LEU A 28 7.36 0.72 8.40
N TYR A 29 8.48 0.26 8.96
CA TYR A 29 8.59 -0.14 10.36
C TYR A 29 9.21 0.95 11.25
N SER A 30 9.44 2.15 10.70
CA SER A 30 9.80 3.32 11.48
C SER A 30 8.59 3.84 12.25
N TYR A 31 8.79 4.17 13.51
CA TYR A 31 7.75 4.77 14.34
C TYR A 31 7.41 6.19 13.84
N PRO A 32 6.13 6.53 13.64
CA PRO A 32 5.71 7.88 13.31
C PRO A 32 5.60 8.72 14.60
N GLU A 33 6.62 9.49 14.92
CA GLU A 33 6.58 10.42 16.07
C GLU A 33 5.48 11.48 15.89
N THR A 34 5.32 11.93 14.65
CA THR A 34 4.33 12.93 14.20
C THR A 34 3.70 12.48 12.88
N THR A 35 2.65 13.16 12.43
CA THR A 35 2.07 12.95 11.10
C THR A 35 3.03 13.26 9.95
N GLU A 36 4.08 14.06 10.21
CA GLU A 36 5.10 14.49 9.23
C GLU A 36 6.30 13.53 9.17
N THR A 37 6.41 12.57 10.11
CA THR A 37 7.58 11.68 10.18
C THR A 37 7.80 10.86 8.89
N TRP A 38 6.74 10.61 8.13
CA TRP A 38 6.78 9.87 6.87
C TRP A 38 6.66 10.77 5.63
N GLU A 39 6.84 12.09 5.75
CA GLU A 39 6.82 13.04 4.63
C GLU A 39 7.74 12.63 3.46
N PRO A 40 8.96 12.07 3.67
CA PRO A 40 9.77 11.60 2.54
C PRO A 40 9.08 10.52 1.71
N LEU A 41 8.31 9.64 2.34
CA LEU A 41 7.52 8.62 1.63
C LEU A 41 6.32 9.25 0.91
N GLU A 42 5.60 10.15 1.58
CA GLU A 42 4.48 10.89 0.99
C GLU A 42 4.90 11.67 -0.27
N THR A 43 6.08 12.30 -0.22
CA THR A 43 6.69 13.02 -1.35
C THR A 43 6.92 12.08 -2.54
N VAL A 44 7.45 10.87 -2.29
CA VAL A 44 7.70 9.87 -3.33
C VAL A 44 6.37 9.37 -3.92
N ILE A 45 5.37 9.05 -3.09
CA ILE A 45 4.04 8.62 -3.54
C ILE A 45 3.40 9.68 -4.45
N SER A 46 3.49 10.95 -4.05
CA SER A 46 2.95 12.09 -4.79
C SER A 46 3.67 12.33 -6.12
N THR A 47 4.99 12.11 -6.15
CA THR A 47 5.83 12.31 -7.34
C THR A 47 5.55 11.26 -8.41
N PHE A 48 5.14 10.04 -8.03
CA PHE A 48 4.94 8.91 -8.93
C PHE A 48 3.48 8.40 -8.91
N PRO A 49 2.50 9.19 -9.41
CA PRO A 49 1.08 8.85 -9.33
C PRO A 49 0.71 7.56 -10.09
N ASP A 50 1.51 7.18 -11.09
CA ASP A 50 1.32 5.97 -11.89
C ASP A 50 1.81 4.68 -11.25
N VAL A 51 2.57 4.78 -10.16
CA VAL A 51 3.16 3.64 -9.44
C VAL A 51 2.27 3.31 -8.25
N GLN A 52 1.89 2.04 -8.11
CA GLN A 52 1.15 1.55 -6.95
C GLN A 52 2.13 1.27 -5.80
N PHE A 53 1.86 1.84 -4.63
CA PHE A 53 2.62 1.63 -3.40
C PHE A 53 1.82 0.77 -2.43
N TYR A 54 2.42 -0.31 -1.93
CA TYR A 54 1.89 -1.16 -0.88
C TYR A 54 2.72 -0.95 0.38
N VAL A 55 2.18 -0.21 1.34
CA VAL A 55 2.90 0.20 2.54
C VAL A 55 2.52 -0.70 3.70
N ILE A 56 3.47 -1.50 4.16
CA ILE A 56 3.30 -2.42 5.29
C ILE A 56 3.58 -1.66 6.58
N VAL A 57 2.56 -1.49 7.43
CA VAL A 57 2.72 -0.87 8.74
C VAL A 57 2.82 -1.91 9.84
N ASN A 58 3.72 -1.68 10.78
CA ASN A 58 3.98 -2.59 11.89
C ASN A 58 4.16 -1.84 13.23
N PRO A 59 3.06 -1.53 13.96
CA PRO A 59 3.15 -0.84 15.24
C PRO A 59 3.98 -1.56 16.30
N ALA A 60 3.80 -2.87 16.46
CA ALA A 60 4.45 -3.66 17.52
C ALA A 60 4.52 -5.17 17.22
N SER A 61 4.84 -5.55 15.98
CA SER A 61 4.68 -6.91 15.41
C SER A 61 3.22 -7.40 15.36
N ARG A 62 2.30 -6.45 15.53
CA ARG A 62 0.84 -6.58 15.70
C ARG A 62 0.28 -5.14 15.76
N PRO A 63 -1.05 -4.94 15.75
CA PRO A 63 -1.65 -3.59 15.79
C PRO A 63 -1.21 -2.72 16.98
N GLY A 64 -0.66 -3.34 18.03
CA GLY A 64 -0.27 -2.69 19.28
C GLY A 64 -1.49 -2.20 20.08
N PRO A 65 -1.31 -1.78 21.34
CA PRO A 65 -2.32 -0.99 22.04
C PRO A 65 -2.51 0.35 21.31
N THR A 66 -3.76 0.82 21.26
CA THR A 66 -4.27 2.07 20.67
C THR A 66 -3.20 3.04 20.15
N ASN A 67 -2.67 2.77 18.96
CA ASN A 67 -1.54 3.53 18.44
C ASN A 67 -2.04 4.69 17.57
N THR A 68 -2.47 5.76 18.24
CA THR A 68 -3.04 6.96 17.60
C THR A 68 -2.07 7.64 16.65
N ASN A 69 -0.76 7.58 16.93
CA ASN A 69 0.27 8.13 16.06
C ASN A 69 0.31 7.40 14.71
N TYR A 70 0.32 6.06 14.73
CA TYR A 70 0.23 5.29 13.49
C TYR A 70 -1.08 5.57 12.76
N GLN A 71 -2.22 5.59 13.45
CA GLN A 71 -3.50 5.86 12.79
C GLN A 71 -3.53 7.25 12.14
N ALA A 72 -3.01 8.27 12.81
CA ALA A 72 -2.93 9.63 12.26
C ALA A 72 -1.99 9.71 11.05
N ALA A 73 -0.77 9.17 11.14
CA ALA A 73 0.19 9.19 10.04
C ALA A 73 -0.26 8.33 8.85
N VAL A 74 -0.88 7.17 9.09
CA VAL A 74 -1.48 6.35 8.03
C VAL A 74 -2.64 7.07 7.36
N THR A 75 -3.43 7.85 8.10
CA THR A 75 -4.53 8.64 7.52
C THR A 75 -4.01 9.62 6.47
N VAL A 76 -2.87 10.27 6.71
CA VAL A 76 -2.20 11.15 5.73
C VAL A 76 -1.83 10.38 4.47
N LEU A 77 -1.09 9.28 4.59
CA LEU A 77 -0.66 8.49 3.44
C LEU A 77 -1.85 7.91 2.64
N CYS A 78 -2.93 7.51 3.32
CA CYS A 78 -4.14 6.98 2.69
C CYS A 78 -4.96 8.01 1.91
N MET A 79 -4.59 9.31 1.93
CA MET A 79 -5.18 10.33 1.05
C MET A 79 -4.73 10.17 -0.42
N HIS A 80 -3.67 9.42 -0.68
CA HIS A 80 -3.15 9.18 -2.02
C HIS A 80 -3.78 7.93 -2.64
N VAL A 81 -4.40 8.09 -3.82
CA VAL A 81 -5.12 6.99 -4.51
C VAL A 81 -4.21 5.83 -4.95
N ASN A 82 -2.91 6.10 -5.14
CA ASN A 82 -1.90 5.12 -5.50
C ASN A 82 -1.17 4.53 -4.28
N MET A 83 -1.64 4.82 -3.06
CA MET A 83 -1.17 4.24 -1.80
C MET A 83 -2.19 3.22 -1.28
N LEU A 84 -1.71 2.01 -0.98
CA LEU A 84 -2.48 0.94 -0.39
C LEU A 84 -1.84 0.52 0.93
N LEU A 85 -2.65 0.52 1.99
CA LEU A 85 -2.23 0.10 3.31
C LEU A 85 -2.22 -1.42 3.40
N VAL A 86 -1.13 -1.99 3.93
CA VAL A 86 -1.02 -3.40 4.28
C VAL A 86 -0.69 -3.50 5.76
N SER A 87 -1.43 -4.31 6.51
CA SER A 87 -1.21 -4.46 7.95
C SER A 87 -0.36 -5.67 8.27
N TYR A 88 0.65 -5.53 9.14
CA TYR A 88 1.52 -6.64 9.56
C TYR A 88 0.87 -7.50 10.65
N VAL A 89 0.89 -8.83 10.49
CA VAL A 89 0.47 -9.82 11.50
C VAL A 89 1.52 -10.91 11.65
N LEU A 90 2.03 -11.09 12.88
CA LEU A 90 2.94 -12.18 13.23
C LEU A 90 2.21 -13.52 13.36
N MET A 91 2.74 -14.56 12.72
CA MET A 91 2.23 -15.94 12.71
C MET A 91 3.13 -16.91 13.52
N SER A 92 4.38 -16.56 13.80
CA SER A 92 5.36 -17.36 14.56
C SER A 92 5.54 -18.79 14.03
N PHE A 93 5.78 -18.94 12.73
CA PHE A 93 5.84 -20.21 11.99
C PHE A 93 4.60 -21.08 12.21
N SER A 94 3.42 -20.44 12.17
CA SER A 94 2.12 -21.04 12.49
C SER A 94 1.96 -21.57 13.92
N ALA A 95 2.87 -21.24 14.84
CA ALA A 95 2.74 -21.60 16.25
C ALA A 95 1.76 -20.69 17.01
N ARG A 96 1.42 -19.53 16.46
CA ARG A 96 0.50 -18.60 17.10
C ARG A 96 -0.95 -19.10 16.99
N PRO A 97 -1.74 -19.09 18.09
CA PRO A 97 -3.15 -19.47 18.04
C PRO A 97 -3.96 -18.64 17.03
N LEU A 98 -4.79 -19.31 16.23
CA LEU A 98 -5.57 -18.68 15.15
C LEU A 98 -6.51 -17.58 15.66
N ASP A 99 -7.09 -17.74 16.84
CA ASP A 99 -7.94 -16.73 17.47
C ASP A 99 -7.19 -15.41 17.72
N LYS A 100 -5.90 -15.49 18.08
CA LYS A 100 -5.03 -14.31 18.26
C LYS A 100 -4.67 -13.64 16.96
N VAL A 101 -4.43 -14.42 15.91
CA VAL A 101 -4.21 -13.90 14.55
C VAL A 101 -5.47 -13.18 14.06
N GLN A 102 -6.63 -13.79 14.21
CA GLN A 102 -7.92 -13.21 13.85
C GLN A 102 -8.23 -11.95 14.67
N GLN A 103 -7.86 -11.93 15.95
CA GLN A 103 -8.01 -10.75 16.81
C GLN A 103 -7.19 -9.58 16.27
N ASP A 104 -5.94 -9.78 15.88
CA ASP A 104 -5.10 -8.73 15.29
C ASP A 104 -5.68 -8.21 13.97
N ILE A 105 -6.12 -9.11 13.08
CA ILE A 105 -6.80 -8.72 11.83
C ILE A 105 -8.02 -7.87 12.16
N LYS A 106 -8.84 -8.31 13.12
CA LYS A 106 -10.04 -7.56 13.54
C LYS A 106 -9.70 -6.18 14.08
N THR A 107 -8.61 -6.04 14.84
CA THR A 107 -8.14 -4.75 15.33
C THR A 107 -7.73 -3.82 14.18
N TYR A 108 -6.98 -4.30 13.19
CA TYR A 108 -6.70 -3.49 12.00
C TYR A 108 -7.97 -3.13 11.24
N THR A 109 -8.95 -4.04 11.19
CA THR A 109 -10.23 -3.75 10.54
C THR A 109 -11.08 -2.69 11.26
N GLY A 110 -10.69 -2.30 12.48
CA GLY A 110 -11.33 -1.22 13.22
C GLY A 110 -10.68 0.15 13.00
N TRP A 111 -9.59 0.24 12.23
CA TRP A 111 -8.91 1.52 12.03
C TRP A 111 -9.76 2.47 11.17
N PRO A 112 -9.69 3.80 11.39
CA PRO A 112 -10.40 4.77 10.56
C PRO A 112 -10.08 4.67 9.06
N THR A 113 -8.88 4.18 8.73
CA THR A 113 -8.34 4.06 7.37
C THR A 113 -8.75 2.76 6.66
N MET A 114 -9.84 2.14 7.11
CA MET A 114 -10.33 0.87 6.59
C MET A 114 -10.59 0.83 5.09
N SER A 115 -11.06 1.94 4.50
CA SER A 115 -11.28 2.03 3.06
C SER A 115 -10.01 1.85 2.24
N SER A 116 -8.85 2.10 2.83
CA SER A 116 -7.54 2.03 2.17
C SER A 116 -6.75 0.77 2.59
N LEU A 117 -7.31 -0.07 3.48
CA LEU A 117 -6.73 -1.35 3.86
C LEU A 117 -6.86 -2.33 2.69
N ALA A 118 -5.74 -2.59 2.02
CA ALA A 118 -5.67 -3.49 0.87
C ALA A 118 -5.42 -4.95 1.26
N GLY A 119 -4.86 -5.21 2.44
CA GLY A 119 -4.61 -6.57 2.87
C GLY A 119 -3.78 -6.71 4.14
N ILE A 120 -3.41 -7.97 4.41
CA ILE A 120 -2.62 -8.38 5.57
C ILE A 120 -1.31 -8.98 5.08
N PHE A 121 -0.19 -8.55 5.65
CA PHE A 121 1.12 -9.19 5.50
C PHE A 121 1.34 -10.14 6.69
N PHE A 122 1.25 -11.44 6.43
CA PHE A 122 1.56 -12.47 7.42
C PHE A 122 3.06 -12.72 7.43
N ASN A 123 3.69 -12.50 8.59
CA ASN A 123 5.11 -12.78 8.78
C ASN A 123 5.31 -14.03 9.63
N GLU A 124 6.32 -14.83 9.27
CA GLU A 124 6.76 -16.08 9.93
C GLU A 124 5.67 -17.11 10.13
#